data_AF-N8NVP7-F1
#
_entry.id   AF-N8NVP7-F1
#
_cell.length_a   1.000
_cell.length_b   1.000
_cell.length_c   1.000
_cell.angle_alpha   90.00
_cell.angle_beta   90.00
_cell.angle_gamma   90.00
#
_symmetry.space_group_name_H-M   'P 1'
#
loop_
_entity.id
_entity.type
_entity.pdbx_description
1 polymer ?
#
loop_
_entity_poly.entity_id
_entity_poly.type
_entity_poly.pdbx_seq_one_letter_code
_entity_poly.pdbx_strand_id
1 'polypeptide(L)'
;MPTFVIREKFFGYNDEVFYVAGNRIANIFQDQAVAEQHYKQLEIVAARNFALYEVASFFDATEDELQKYDDFVFSRCGEHIVEAGDISEDVLPASLNDADTFEFVQLAQMQSYQLVSFADEVKFYALWSLKQQDWIKQYDECFAGLIYAASPEYLKPYMEHVFSEFDEPNIVLQGTLDSLTQNPILMQSLIATHAGLSYSQDQLRIQAWDDDALFAINTMLKQPLFEIREIALDEIQRIEKELEKEYGYDYE
;
A
#
# COMPACT_ATOMS: atom_id res chain seq x y z
N MET A 1 -19.10 -16.64 4.84
CA MET A 1 -19.75 -16.07 3.63
C MET A 1 -18.64 -15.44 2.81
N PRO A 2 -18.61 -15.66 1.49
CA PRO A 2 -17.52 -15.16 0.66
C PRO A 2 -17.53 -13.63 0.69
N THR A 3 -16.38 -13.03 1.00
CA THR A 3 -16.23 -11.57 1.03
C THR A 3 -15.47 -11.12 -0.20
N PHE A 4 -16.01 -10.14 -0.91
CA PHE A 4 -15.40 -9.54 -2.09
C PHE A 4 -14.90 -8.15 -1.73
N VAL A 5 -13.62 -7.90 -1.97
CA VAL A 5 -12.93 -6.68 -1.58
C VAL A 5 -12.37 -6.01 -2.82
N ILE A 6 -12.68 -4.74 -3.00
CA ILE A 6 -12.03 -3.90 -4.01
C ILE A 6 -10.89 -3.17 -3.31
N ARG A 7 -9.67 -3.39 -3.80
CA ARG A 7 -8.47 -2.67 -3.37
C ARG A 7 -8.12 -1.62 -4.40
N GLU A 8 -7.76 -0.44 -3.92
CA GLU A 8 -7.22 0.63 -4.74
C GLU A 8 -5.70 0.54 -4.80
N LYS A 9 -5.17 0.73 -5.99
CA LYS A 9 -3.75 0.90 -6.27
C LYS A 9 -3.50 2.36 -6.62
N PHE A 10 -2.42 2.89 -6.11
CA PHE A 10 -1.89 4.20 -6.50
C PHE A 10 -0.81 3.99 -7.53
N PHE A 11 -0.85 4.81 -8.58
CA PHE A 11 0.21 4.92 -9.56
C PHE A 11 0.98 6.19 -9.26
N GLY A 12 2.30 6.10 -9.28
CA GLY A 12 3.19 7.24 -9.11
C GLY A 12 4.31 7.18 -10.11
N TYR A 13 4.75 8.36 -10.55
CA TYR A 13 5.98 8.53 -11.30
C TYR A 13 6.82 9.54 -10.55
N ASN A 14 8.03 9.14 -10.14
CA ASN A 14 9.07 10.11 -9.80
C ASN A 14 10.05 10.20 -10.97
N ASP A 15 11.01 11.12 -10.88
CA ASP A 15 12.01 11.38 -11.92
C ASP A 15 12.91 10.19 -12.29
N GLU A 16 12.77 9.05 -11.61
CA GLU A 16 13.58 7.85 -11.82
C GLU A 16 12.76 6.59 -12.18
N VAL A 17 11.53 6.43 -11.68
CA VAL A 17 10.73 5.20 -11.86
C VAL A 17 9.21 5.42 -11.81
N PHE A 18 8.48 4.66 -12.64
CA PHE A 18 7.06 4.38 -12.44
C PHE A 18 6.89 3.32 -11.34
N TYR A 19 5.98 3.54 -10.40
CA TYR A 19 5.67 2.57 -9.36
C TYR A 19 4.16 2.41 -9.14
N VAL A 20 3.78 1.17 -8.82
CA VAL A 20 2.42 0.82 -8.36
C VAL A 20 2.50 0.56 -6.86
N ALA A 21 1.86 1.40 -6.07
CA ALA A 21 1.80 1.27 -4.61
C ALA A 21 0.35 1.14 -4.14
N GLY A 22 0.17 0.91 -2.83
CA GLY A 22 -1.15 0.89 -2.22
C GLY A 22 -1.85 -0.46 -2.23
N ASN A 23 -2.60 -0.67 -1.14
CA ASN A 23 -3.46 -1.81 -0.93
C ASN A 23 -4.79 -1.38 -0.30
N ARG A 24 -5.14 -0.09 -0.34
CA ARG A 24 -6.28 0.51 0.36
C ARG A 24 -7.56 -0.27 0.08
N ILE A 25 -8.31 -0.62 1.11
CA ILE A 25 -9.62 -1.25 0.95
C ILE A 25 -10.66 -0.17 0.64
N ALA A 26 -11.03 -0.05 -0.63
CA ALA A 26 -12.04 0.91 -1.10
C ALA A 26 -13.46 0.43 -0.74
N ASN A 27 -13.79 -0.82 -1.08
CA ASN A 27 -15.14 -1.38 -0.94
C ASN A 27 -15.13 -2.85 -0.51
N ILE A 28 -16.18 -3.25 0.22
CA ILE A 28 -16.40 -4.62 0.70
C ILE A 28 -17.84 -5.01 0.34
N PHE A 29 -18.01 -6.21 -0.21
CA PHE A 29 -19.31 -6.75 -0.64
C PHE A 29 -19.45 -8.21 -0.22
N GLN A 30 -20.70 -8.67 -0.11
CA GLN A 30 -21.05 -10.09 0.11
C GLN A 30 -21.71 -10.71 -1.14
N ASP A 31 -22.01 -9.89 -2.16
CA ASP A 31 -22.57 -10.32 -3.44
C ASP A 31 -21.54 -10.08 -4.55
N GLN A 32 -21.22 -11.15 -5.29
CA GLN A 32 -20.21 -11.11 -6.35
C GLN A 32 -20.61 -10.19 -7.50
N ALA A 33 -21.86 -10.26 -7.96
CA ALA A 33 -22.33 -9.50 -9.11
C ALA A 33 -22.32 -8.00 -8.80
N VAL A 34 -22.70 -7.63 -7.57
CA VAL A 34 -22.61 -6.24 -7.10
C VAL A 34 -21.15 -5.79 -7.03
N ALA A 35 -20.25 -6.63 -6.51
CA ALA A 35 -18.82 -6.31 -6.43
C ALA A 35 -18.20 -6.10 -7.81
N GLU A 36 -18.49 -6.99 -8.77
CA GLU A 36 -18.01 -6.91 -10.15
C GLU A 36 -18.55 -5.66 -10.88
N GLN A 37 -19.82 -5.33 -10.69
CA GLN A 37 -20.40 -4.13 -11.27
C GLN A 37 -19.74 -2.87 -10.70
N HIS A 38 -19.52 -2.82 -9.39
CA HIS A 38 -18.89 -1.67 -8.74
C HIS A 38 -17.42 -1.52 -9.14
N TYR A 39 -16.67 -2.63 -9.19
CA TYR A 39 -15.29 -2.68 -9.67
C TYR A 39 -15.17 -2.12 -11.09
N LYS A 40 -16.02 -2.58 -12.02
CA LYS A 40 -16.04 -2.04 -13.39
C LYS A 40 -16.26 -0.54 -13.41
N GLN A 41 -17.22 -0.04 -12.62
CA GLN A 41 -17.51 1.38 -12.56
C GLN A 41 -16.32 2.20 -12.04
N LEU A 42 -15.65 1.72 -11.00
CA LEU A 42 -14.46 2.38 -10.44
C LEU A 42 -13.32 2.44 -11.46
N GLU A 43 -13.04 1.33 -12.17
CA GLU A 43 -12.03 1.31 -13.23
C GLU A 43 -12.35 2.28 -14.38
N ILE A 44 -13.61 2.35 -14.80
CA ILE A 44 -14.04 3.27 -15.86
C ILE A 44 -13.84 4.73 -15.43
N VAL A 45 -14.21 5.06 -14.19
CA VAL A 45 -14.07 6.43 -13.65
C VAL A 45 -12.60 6.79 -13.52
N ALA A 46 -11.75 5.90 -12.98
CA ALA A 46 -10.33 6.17 -12.87
C ALA A 46 -9.67 6.34 -14.23
N ALA A 47 -9.93 5.44 -15.20
CA ALA A 47 -9.33 5.51 -16.53
C ALA A 47 -9.70 6.77 -17.32
N ARG A 48 -10.86 7.38 -17.04
CA ARG A 48 -11.28 8.64 -17.67
C ARG A 48 -10.63 9.89 -17.06
N ASN A 49 -10.00 9.76 -15.90
CA ASN A 49 -9.31 10.85 -15.22
C ASN A 49 -7.78 10.63 -15.14
N PHE A 50 -7.28 9.55 -15.74
CA PHE A 50 -5.86 9.20 -15.71
C PHE A 50 -5.21 9.54 -17.05
N ALA A 51 -4.15 10.35 -17.01
CA ALA A 51 -3.46 10.80 -18.21
C ALA A 51 -2.78 9.62 -18.91
N LEU A 52 -2.97 9.52 -20.23
CA LEU A 52 -2.49 8.36 -20.99
C LEU A 52 -0.97 8.26 -20.97
N TYR A 53 -0.24 9.38 -21.05
CA TYR A 53 1.22 9.40 -20.99
C TYR A 53 1.81 8.84 -19.68
N GLU A 54 1.01 8.72 -18.61
CA GLU A 54 1.43 8.13 -17.33
C GLU A 54 1.14 6.62 -17.25
N VAL A 55 0.58 6.01 -18.29
CA VAL A 55 0.30 4.58 -18.30
C VAL A 55 1.58 3.80 -18.59
N ALA A 56 1.98 2.95 -17.64
CA ALA A 56 3.19 2.12 -17.70
C ALA A 56 3.41 1.40 -19.04
N SER A 57 2.34 0.85 -19.63
CA SER A 57 2.43 0.09 -20.88
C SER A 57 2.83 0.92 -22.09
N PHE A 58 2.82 2.25 -22.01
CA PHE A 58 3.13 3.15 -23.13
C PHE A 58 4.55 3.73 -23.06
N PHE A 59 5.20 3.76 -21.88
CA PHE A 59 6.53 4.35 -21.72
C PHE A 59 7.60 3.75 -22.64
N ASP A 60 7.63 2.41 -22.73
CA ASP A 60 8.60 1.67 -23.55
C ASP A 60 7.94 1.02 -24.78
N ALA A 61 6.74 1.46 -25.13
CA ALA A 61 6.01 0.90 -26.27
C ALA A 61 6.64 1.33 -27.60
N THR A 62 6.76 0.37 -28.51
CA THR A 62 7.10 0.66 -29.91
C THR A 62 5.94 1.36 -30.63
N GLU A 63 6.21 2.05 -31.74
CA GLU A 63 5.15 2.64 -32.59
C GLU A 63 4.08 1.62 -32.98
N ASP A 64 4.48 0.38 -33.30
CA ASP A 64 3.56 -0.72 -33.64
C ASP A 64 2.69 -1.17 -32.44
N GLU A 65 3.17 -0.98 -31.20
CA GLU A 65 2.40 -1.25 -29.99
C GLU A 65 1.43 -0.10 -29.69
N LEU A 66 1.89 1.15 -29.78
CA LEU A 66 1.06 2.33 -29.66
C LEU A 66 -0.09 2.33 -30.67
N GLN A 67 0.20 1.98 -31.93
CA GLN A 67 -0.82 1.90 -32.97
C GLN A 67 -1.91 0.86 -32.67
N LYS A 68 -1.62 -0.24 -31.94
CA LYS A 68 -2.66 -1.21 -31.56
C LYS A 68 -3.67 -0.60 -30.57
N TYR A 69 -3.19 0.22 -29.64
CA TYR A 69 -4.05 0.92 -28.69
C TYR A 69 -4.86 2.01 -29.41
N ASP A 70 -4.23 2.74 -30.34
CA ASP A 70 -4.91 3.74 -31.17
C ASP A 70 -5.99 3.12 -32.06
N ASP A 71 -5.67 2.05 -32.79
CA ASP A 71 -6.62 1.33 -33.65
C ASP A 71 -7.83 0.82 -32.85
N PHE A 72 -7.60 0.36 -31.61
CA PHE A 72 -8.68 -0.03 -30.71
C PHE A 72 -9.62 1.15 -30.47
N VAL A 73 -9.10 2.29 -30.00
CA VAL A 73 -9.93 3.46 -29.65
C VAL A 73 -10.60 4.04 -30.90
N PHE A 74 -9.85 4.23 -31.99
CA PHE A 74 -10.34 4.78 -33.24
C PHE A 74 -11.46 3.92 -33.83
N SER A 75 -11.33 2.60 -33.82
CA SER A 75 -12.38 1.71 -34.35
C SER A 75 -13.70 1.77 -33.58
N ARG A 76 -13.69 2.22 -32.31
CA ARG A 76 -14.85 2.24 -31.42
C ARG A 76 -15.52 3.60 -31.33
N CYS A 77 -14.74 4.68 -31.41
CA CYS A 77 -15.25 6.04 -31.24
C CYS A 77 -14.82 7.05 -32.32
N GLY A 78 -13.89 6.69 -33.21
CA GLY A 78 -13.41 7.54 -34.29
C GLY A 78 -12.40 8.61 -33.89
N GLU A 79 -11.93 8.58 -32.64
CA GLU A 79 -10.91 9.49 -32.11
C GLU A 79 -9.58 8.76 -31.97
N HIS A 80 -8.48 9.48 -32.21
CA HIS A 80 -7.13 8.97 -32.05
C HIS A 80 -6.60 9.30 -30.66
N ILE A 81 -5.78 8.40 -30.12
CA ILE A 81 -5.02 8.60 -28.89
C ILE A 81 -3.51 8.58 -29.14
N VAL A 82 -3.09 8.40 -30.39
CA VAL A 82 -1.70 8.52 -30.84
C VAL A 82 -1.62 9.61 -31.91
N GLU A 83 -0.69 10.56 -31.74
CA GLU A 83 -0.40 11.61 -32.72
C GLU A 83 1.11 11.66 -32.97
N ALA A 84 1.51 11.71 -34.26
CA ALA A 84 2.91 11.76 -34.67
C ALA A 84 3.82 10.63 -34.13
N GLY A 85 3.24 9.50 -33.70
CA GLY A 85 3.96 8.36 -33.14
C GLY A 85 4.00 8.33 -31.60
N ASP A 86 3.49 9.37 -30.95
CA ASP A 86 3.47 9.52 -29.49
C ASP A 86 2.05 9.37 -28.93
N ILE A 87 1.94 8.83 -27.71
CA ILE A 87 0.67 8.77 -26.98
C ILE A 87 0.21 10.18 -26.59
N SER A 88 -1.09 10.44 -26.64
CA SER A 88 -1.68 11.70 -26.20
C SER A 88 -1.30 12.04 -24.75
N GLU A 89 -1.08 13.33 -24.50
CA GLU A 89 -0.92 13.86 -23.14
C GLU A 89 -2.27 13.94 -22.38
N ASP A 90 -3.39 13.76 -23.09
CA ASP A 90 -4.75 13.77 -22.52
C ASP A 90 -5.15 12.42 -21.91
N VAL A 91 -6.40 12.35 -21.45
CA VAL A 91 -7.09 11.13 -20.98
C VAL A 91 -7.80 10.40 -22.13
N LEU A 92 -8.43 9.26 -21.84
CA LEU A 92 -9.27 8.56 -22.83
C LEU A 92 -10.41 9.45 -23.36
N PRO A 93 -10.72 9.39 -24.68
CA PRO A 93 -11.79 10.18 -25.26
C PRO A 93 -13.15 9.94 -24.59
N ALA A 94 -13.88 11.01 -24.28
CA ALA A 94 -15.19 10.93 -23.63
C ALA A 94 -16.25 10.22 -24.49
N SER A 95 -16.03 10.11 -25.80
CA SER A 95 -16.87 9.38 -26.75
C SER A 95 -16.70 7.86 -26.66
N LEU A 96 -15.63 7.36 -26.03
CA LEU A 96 -15.43 5.94 -25.78
C LEU A 96 -16.40 5.48 -24.67
N ASN A 97 -17.32 4.58 -25.02
CA ASN A 97 -18.35 4.13 -24.10
C ASN A 97 -17.77 3.26 -22.96
N ASP A 98 -18.52 3.12 -21.87
CA ASP A 98 -18.10 2.41 -20.65
C ASP A 98 -17.58 0.99 -20.89
N ALA A 99 -18.21 0.23 -21.81
CA ALA A 99 -17.81 -1.15 -22.08
C ALA A 99 -16.46 -1.20 -22.80
N ASP A 100 -16.28 -0.36 -23.82
CA ASP A 100 -15.02 -0.25 -24.56
C ASP A 100 -13.91 0.38 -23.69
N THR A 101 -14.25 1.34 -22.80
CA THR A 101 -13.32 1.89 -21.80
C THR A 101 -12.80 0.79 -20.89
N PHE A 102 -13.69 -0.03 -20.31
CA PHE A 102 -13.26 -1.13 -19.44
C PHE A 102 -12.44 -2.18 -20.19
N GLU A 103 -12.78 -2.49 -21.44
CA GLU A 103 -11.97 -3.39 -22.28
C GLU A 103 -10.58 -2.81 -22.56
N PHE A 104 -10.49 -1.51 -22.86
CA PHE A 104 -9.22 -0.81 -23.01
C PHE A 104 -8.36 -0.87 -21.74
N VAL A 105 -8.97 -0.67 -20.56
CA VAL A 105 -8.27 -0.79 -19.27
C VAL A 105 -7.61 -2.16 -19.12
N GLN A 106 -8.28 -3.23 -19.53
CA GLN A 106 -7.69 -4.57 -19.50
C GLN A 106 -6.58 -4.75 -20.55
N LEU A 107 -6.78 -4.20 -21.75
CA LEU A 107 -5.83 -4.28 -22.85
C LEU A 107 -4.50 -3.57 -22.52
N ALA A 108 -4.58 -2.34 -22.00
CA ALA A 108 -3.44 -1.50 -21.63
C ALA A 108 -2.90 -1.80 -20.23
N GLN A 109 -3.51 -2.73 -19.48
CA GLN A 109 -3.10 -3.07 -18.11
C GLN A 109 -3.03 -1.86 -17.16
N MET A 110 -3.97 -0.93 -17.31
CA MET A 110 -4.05 0.31 -16.51
C MET A 110 -5.03 0.18 -15.33
N GLN A 111 -5.19 -1.02 -14.75
CA GLN A 111 -6.15 -1.27 -13.68
C GLN A 111 -5.77 -0.53 -12.39
N SER A 112 -6.57 0.47 -12.02
CA SER A 112 -6.42 1.25 -10.78
C SER A 112 -6.93 0.50 -9.55
N TYR A 113 -7.72 -0.56 -9.76
CA TYR A 113 -8.31 -1.35 -8.70
C TYR A 113 -7.99 -2.84 -8.88
N GLN A 114 -8.28 -3.59 -7.82
CA GLN A 114 -8.25 -5.05 -7.84
C GLN A 114 -9.46 -5.59 -7.10
N LEU A 115 -10.23 -6.46 -7.76
CA LEU A 115 -11.27 -7.24 -7.11
C LEU A 115 -10.68 -8.55 -6.57
N VAL A 116 -10.67 -8.72 -5.26
CA VAL A 116 -10.19 -9.91 -4.56
C VAL A 116 -11.37 -10.61 -3.89
N SER A 117 -11.40 -11.95 -3.95
CA SER A 117 -12.40 -12.75 -3.24
C SER A 117 -11.75 -13.57 -2.13
N PHE A 118 -12.46 -13.66 -1.01
CA PHE A 118 -12.07 -14.45 0.14
C PHE A 118 -13.16 -15.47 0.44
N ALA A 119 -12.82 -16.76 0.32
CA ALA A 119 -13.78 -17.84 0.56
C ALA A 119 -14.17 -17.94 2.05
N ASP A 120 -13.18 -17.69 2.92
CA ASP A 120 -13.29 -17.72 4.37
C ASP A 120 -13.07 -16.33 4.98
N GLU A 121 -13.33 -16.21 6.28
CA GLU A 121 -13.00 -15.00 7.04
C GLU A 121 -11.47 -14.80 7.04
N VAL A 122 -11.01 -13.68 6.52
CA VAL A 122 -9.58 -13.33 6.48
C VAL A 122 -9.25 -12.40 7.61
N LYS A 123 -8.20 -12.75 8.33
CA LYS A 123 -7.62 -11.93 9.38
C LYS A 123 -6.59 -11.00 8.79
N PHE A 124 -6.67 -9.74 9.21
CA PHE A 124 -5.63 -8.76 8.96
C PHE A 124 -5.01 -8.35 10.29
N TYR A 125 -3.77 -7.90 10.19
CA TYR A 125 -2.95 -7.47 11.31
C TYR A 125 -2.44 -6.08 11.01
N ALA A 126 -2.51 -5.18 11.99
CA ALA A 126 -2.00 -3.82 11.88
C ALA A 126 -1.08 -3.49 13.06
N LEU A 127 -0.22 -2.50 12.85
CA LEU A 127 0.66 -1.98 13.88
C LEU A 127 -0.09 -1.00 14.79
N TRP A 128 -0.01 -1.23 16.10
CA TRP A 128 -0.60 -0.38 17.12
C TRP A 128 0.50 0.31 17.93
N SER A 129 0.46 1.64 17.96
CA SER A 129 1.35 2.45 18.77
C SER A 129 0.93 2.42 20.23
N LEU A 130 1.84 1.98 21.10
CA LEU A 130 1.65 2.10 22.54
C LEU A 130 1.93 3.53 23.05
N LYS A 131 2.71 4.33 22.31
CA LYS A 131 2.99 5.72 22.65
C LYS A 131 1.81 6.63 22.33
N GLN A 132 1.25 6.50 21.13
CA GLN A 132 0.15 7.35 20.64
C GLN A 132 -1.23 6.79 21.01
N GLN A 133 -1.32 5.50 21.35
CA GLN A 133 -2.60 4.80 21.54
C GLN A 133 -3.49 4.89 20.30
N ASP A 134 -2.88 4.71 19.12
CA ASP A 134 -3.55 4.71 17.82
C ASP A 134 -2.86 3.73 16.86
N TRP A 135 -3.50 3.45 15.73
CA TRP A 135 -2.93 2.68 14.62
C TRP A 135 -1.79 3.45 13.95
N ILE A 136 -0.69 2.76 13.66
CA ILE A 136 0.42 3.33 12.91
C ILE A 136 0.03 3.42 11.44
N LYS A 137 0.24 4.60 10.87
CA LYS A 137 -0.12 4.98 9.51
C LYS A 137 1.16 5.37 8.78
N GLN A 138 1.17 5.19 7.46
CA GLN A 138 2.20 5.73 6.59
C GLN A 138 1.69 7.01 5.93
N TYR A 139 2.59 7.97 5.80
CA TYR A 139 2.37 9.21 5.08
C TYR A 139 3.54 9.38 4.12
N ASP A 140 3.21 9.51 2.86
CA ASP A 140 4.11 9.78 1.74
C ASP A 140 3.59 11.01 1.00
N GLU A 141 4.39 11.57 0.07
CA GLU A 141 4.06 12.80 -0.67
C GLU A 141 2.66 12.72 -1.29
N CYS A 142 2.29 11.55 -1.80
CA CYS A 142 1.02 11.35 -2.49
C CYS A 142 0.08 10.32 -1.86
N PHE A 143 0.36 9.86 -0.65
CA PHE A 143 -0.42 8.77 -0.05
C PHE A 143 -0.42 8.81 1.47
N ALA A 144 -1.60 8.69 2.06
CA ALA A 144 -1.77 8.34 3.45
C ALA A 144 -2.56 7.04 3.57
N GLY A 145 -2.05 6.10 4.37
CA GLY A 145 -2.66 4.78 4.52
C GLY A 145 -2.39 4.12 5.85
N LEU A 146 -3.24 3.18 6.21
CA LEU A 146 -3.02 2.31 7.37
C LEU A 146 -1.96 1.26 7.02
N ILE A 147 -1.06 0.98 7.96
CA ILE A 147 -0.10 -0.11 7.81
C ILE A 147 -0.75 -1.41 8.32
N TYR A 148 -1.15 -2.27 7.40
CA TYR A 148 -1.75 -3.57 7.72
C TYR A 148 -1.38 -4.65 6.69
N ALA A 149 -1.45 -5.92 7.12
CA ALA A 149 -1.13 -7.07 6.29
C ALA A 149 -1.92 -8.32 6.66
N ALA A 150 -1.95 -9.31 5.77
CA ALA A 150 -2.61 -10.61 6.01
C ALA A 150 -1.83 -11.52 6.99
N SER A 151 -0.60 -11.16 7.36
CA SER A 151 0.24 -11.88 8.31
C SER A 151 1.13 -10.88 9.07
N PRO A 152 1.37 -11.08 10.38
CA PRO A 152 2.27 -10.22 11.17
C PRO A 152 3.67 -10.07 10.56
N GLU A 153 4.20 -11.14 9.96
CA GLU A 153 5.54 -11.14 9.37
C GLU A 153 5.69 -10.15 8.20
N TYR A 154 4.59 -9.85 7.50
CA TYR A 154 4.60 -8.87 6.41
C TYR A 154 4.59 -7.42 6.89
N LEU A 155 4.48 -7.18 8.20
CA LEU A 155 4.60 -5.85 8.78
C LEU A 155 6.06 -5.46 9.07
N LYS A 156 7.01 -6.40 8.98
CA LYS A 156 8.43 -6.16 9.23
C LYS A 156 9.03 -4.98 8.45
N PRO A 157 8.78 -4.84 7.13
CA PRO A 157 9.36 -3.73 6.36
C PRO A 157 8.87 -2.34 6.80
N TYR A 158 7.87 -2.25 7.67
CA TYR A 158 7.26 -1.00 8.12
C TYR A 158 7.72 -0.59 9.53
N MET A 159 8.76 -1.24 10.08
CA MET A 159 9.29 -0.90 11.40
C MET A 159 9.88 0.50 11.46
N GLU A 160 10.32 1.06 10.34
CA GLU A 160 10.71 2.48 10.24
C GLU A 160 9.64 3.44 10.77
N HIS A 161 8.35 3.12 10.59
CA HIS A 161 7.24 3.92 11.10
C HIS A 161 7.03 3.78 12.62
N VAL A 162 7.53 2.70 13.22
CA VAL A 162 7.61 2.60 14.69
C VAL A 162 8.78 3.45 15.18
N PHE A 163 9.93 3.42 14.49
CA PHE A 163 11.09 4.23 14.85
C PHE A 163 10.80 5.73 14.78
N SER A 164 10.01 6.19 13.81
CA SER A 164 9.64 7.61 13.66
C SER A 164 8.86 8.18 14.85
N GLU A 165 8.27 7.33 15.70
CA GLU A 165 7.62 7.77 16.93
C GLU A 165 8.62 8.15 18.04
N PHE A 166 9.90 7.84 17.87
CA PHE A 166 10.96 8.11 18.85
C PHE A 166 11.79 9.31 18.39
N ASP A 167 12.20 10.15 19.35
CA ASP A 167 12.83 11.45 19.08
C ASP A 167 14.26 11.36 18.51
N GLU A 168 14.84 10.16 18.54
CA GLU A 168 16.22 9.88 18.16
C GLU A 168 16.24 8.79 17.08
N PRO A 169 17.25 8.75 16.19
CA PRO A 169 17.37 7.74 15.14
C PRO A 169 17.58 6.32 15.70
N ASN A 170 17.60 6.15 17.02
CA ASN A 170 17.74 4.87 17.70
C ASN A 170 16.81 4.84 18.91
N ILE A 171 16.23 3.68 19.17
CA ILE A 171 15.48 3.46 20.40
C ILE A 171 16.49 3.05 21.49
N VAL A 172 16.44 3.73 22.63
CA VAL A 172 17.31 3.44 23.79
C VAL A 172 16.45 3.09 24.99
N LEU A 173 16.60 1.86 25.47
CA LEU A 173 15.92 1.34 26.66
C LEU A 173 16.89 1.26 27.83
N GLN A 174 16.51 1.88 28.95
CA GLN A 174 17.33 1.95 30.16
C GLN A 174 17.00 0.82 31.11
N GLY A 175 18.02 0.12 31.61
CA GLY A 175 17.89 -0.92 32.61
C GLY A 175 18.74 -2.15 32.31
N THR A 176 18.82 -3.04 33.30
CA THR A 176 19.46 -4.34 33.11
C THR A 176 18.66 -5.20 32.14
N LEU A 177 19.31 -6.15 31.44
CA LEU A 177 18.57 -7.11 30.59
C LEU A 177 17.48 -7.86 31.37
N ASP A 178 17.74 -8.26 32.62
CA ASP A 178 16.72 -8.85 33.50
C ASP A 178 15.51 -7.94 33.74
N SER A 179 15.71 -6.62 33.77
CA SER A 179 14.62 -5.66 33.93
C SER A 179 13.86 -5.38 32.63
N LEU A 180 14.55 -5.46 31.48
CA LEU A 180 14.00 -5.12 30.16
C LEU A 180 13.30 -6.29 29.48
N THR A 181 13.78 -7.51 29.63
CA THR A 181 13.27 -8.69 28.90
C THR A 181 12.83 -9.82 29.82
N GLN A 182 11.88 -10.61 29.33
CA GLN A 182 11.47 -11.86 29.97
C GLN A 182 12.51 -12.98 29.79
N ASN A 183 13.46 -12.82 28.85
CA ASN A 183 14.42 -13.87 28.49
C ASN A 183 15.85 -13.29 28.25
N PRO A 184 16.58 -12.94 29.32
CA PRO A 184 17.87 -12.24 29.23
C PRO A 184 18.95 -12.99 28.46
N ILE A 185 19.00 -14.32 28.56
CA ILE A 185 19.99 -15.15 27.85
C ILE A 185 19.74 -15.10 26.34
N LEU A 186 18.49 -15.25 25.91
CA LEU A 186 18.13 -15.17 24.50
C LEU A 186 18.39 -13.75 23.96
N MET A 187 18.11 -12.72 24.75
CA MET A 187 18.39 -11.33 24.37
C MET A 187 19.89 -11.10 24.13
N GLN A 188 20.76 -11.66 24.98
CA GLN A 188 22.22 -11.62 24.76
C GLN A 188 22.63 -12.30 23.46
N SER A 189 22.02 -13.44 23.12
CA SER A 189 22.28 -14.11 21.85
C SER A 189 21.85 -13.25 20.66
N LEU A 190 20.68 -12.60 20.72
CA LEU A 190 20.20 -11.71 19.65
C LEU A 190 21.08 -10.47 19.49
N ILE A 191 21.53 -9.86 20.60
CA ILE A 191 22.48 -8.73 20.57
C ILE A 191 23.79 -9.14 19.89
N ALA A 192 24.23 -10.39 20.03
CA ALA A 192 25.45 -10.87 19.38
C ALA A 192 25.27 -11.17 17.88
N THR A 193 24.04 -11.38 17.40
CA THR A 193 23.76 -11.76 16.00
C THR A 193 23.24 -10.60 15.16
N HIS A 194 22.51 -9.65 15.74
CA HIS A 194 21.98 -8.48 15.04
C HIS A 194 22.92 -7.30 15.16
N ALA A 195 23.40 -6.79 14.03
CA ALA A 195 24.32 -5.65 14.01
C ALA A 195 23.65 -4.33 14.43
N GLY A 196 22.32 -4.22 14.34
CA GLY A 196 21.54 -3.09 14.85
C GLY A 196 21.27 -3.11 16.35
N LEU A 197 21.73 -4.14 17.08
CA LEU A 197 21.55 -4.24 18.53
C LEU A 197 22.87 -4.02 19.27
N SER A 198 22.82 -3.25 20.34
CA SER A 198 23.96 -3.12 21.26
C SER A 198 23.48 -2.94 22.69
N TYR A 199 24.26 -3.49 23.63
CA TYR A 199 24.00 -3.34 25.05
C TYR A 199 25.26 -2.93 25.80
N SER A 200 25.23 -1.77 26.45
CA SER A 200 26.34 -1.27 27.26
C SER A 200 25.82 -0.32 28.33
N GLN A 201 26.48 -0.27 29.48
CA GLN A 201 26.14 0.66 30.58
C GLN A 201 24.66 0.59 31.00
N ASP A 202 24.07 -0.61 31.01
CA ASP A 202 22.64 -0.83 31.27
C ASP A 202 21.71 -0.07 30.32
N GLN A 203 22.12 0.01 29.05
CA GLN A 203 21.33 0.56 27.96
C GLN A 203 21.29 -0.43 26.80
N LEU A 204 20.08 -0.83 26.40
CA LEU A 204 19.83 -1.53 25.16
C LEU A 204 19.52 -0.50 24.07
N ARG A 205 20.32 -0.47 23.01
CA ARG A 205 20.13 0.40 21.85
C ARG A 205 19.75 -0.43 20.64
N ILE A 206 18.72 0.04 19.94
CA ILE A 206 18.15 -0.56 18.72
C ILE A 206 18.31 0.48 17.61
N GLN A 207 19.03 0.12 16.55
CA GLN A 207 19.31 1.02 15.44
C GLN A 207 18.16 1.05 14.43
N ALA A 208 17.77 2.24 13.96
CA ALA A 208 16.60 2.39 13.06
C ALA A 208 16.73 1.73 11.69
N TRP A 209 17.93 1.34 11.26
CA TRP A 209 18.13 0.66 9.98
C TRP A 209 17.95 -0.87 10.06
N ASP A 210 17.78 -1.44 11.27
CA ASP A 210 17.63 -2.88 11.50
C ASP A 210 16.19 -3.21 11.94
N ASP A 211 15.26 -3.15 10.98
CA ASP A 211 13.84 -3.45 11.18
C ASP A 211 13.64 -4.86 11.76
N ASP A 212 14.41 -5.83 11.27
CA ASP A 212 14.38 -7.21 11.74
C ASP A 212 14.74 -7.30 13.22
N ALA A 213 15.72 -6.53 13.69
CA ALA A 213 16.09 -6.49 15.09
C ALA A 213 14.94 -5.96 15.96
N LEU A 214 14.34 -4.82 15.60
CA LEU A 214 13.22 -4.25 16.38
C LEU A 214 12.05 -5.25 16.45
N PHE A 215 11.67 -5.80 15.30
CA PHE A 215 10.56 -6.76 15.22
C PHE A 215 10.83 -8.01 16.08
N ALA A 216 12.04 -8.57 16.00
CA ALA A 216 12.41 -9.78 16.74
C ALA A 216 12.38 -9.55 18.26
N ILE A 217 12.96 -8.45 18.75
CA ILE A 217 13.11 -8.26 20.19
C ILE A 217 11.85 -7.72 20.86
N ASN A 218 10.94 -7.05 20.13
CA ASN A 218 9.74 -6.43 20.70
C ASN A 218 8.91 -7.42 21.53
N THR A 219 8.75 -8.65 21.03
CA THR A 219 8.01 -9.73 21.71
C THR A 219 8.68 -10.23 22.99
N MET A 220 9.98 -10.01 23.15
CA MET A 220 10.76 -10.45 24.31
C MET A 220 10.83 -9.40 25.41
N LEU A 221 10.51 -8.14 25.09
CA LEU A 221 10.50 -7.06 26.06
C LEU A 221 9.36 -7.28 27.07
N LYS A 222 9.62 -6.93 28.33
CA LYS A 222 8.56 -6.88 29.35
C LYS A 222 7.57 -5.76 29.08
N GLN A 223 8.05 -4.68 28.47
CA GLN A 223 7.25 -3.58 27.97
C GLN A 223 7.49 -3.49 26.46
N PRO A 224 6.55 -4.00 25.63
CA PRO A 224 6.68 -3.86 24.18
C PRO A 224 6.66 -2.38 23.78
N LEU A 225 7.25 -2.09 22.63
CA LEU A 225 7.33 -0.76 22.02
C LEU A 225 6.11 -0.51 21.11
N PHE A 226 5.59 -1.57 20.52
CA PHE A 226 4.37 -1.57 19.71
C PHE A 226 3.65 -2.91 19.87
N GLU A 227 2.40 -2.98 19.44
CA GLU A 227 1.65 -4.23 19.34
C GLU A 227 1.28 -4.53 17.90
N ILE A 228 1.18 -5.83 17.58
CA ILE A 228 0.54 -6.28 16.35
C ILE A 228 -0.84 -6.79 16.75
N ARG A 229 -1.89 -6.13 16.27
CA ARG A 229 -3.28 -6.46 16.63
C ARG A 229 -4.04 -6.96 15.41
N GLU A 230 -4.94 -7.92 15.64
CA GLU A 230 -5.95 -8.26 14.65
C GLU A 230 -6.86 -7.05 14.40
N ILE A 231 -7.14 -6.77 13.14
CA ILE A 231 -8.02 -5.69 12.72
C ILE A 231 -9.01 -6.22 11.68
N ALA A 232 -10.27 -5.82 11.83
CA ALA A 232 -11.35 -6.24 10.96
C ALA A 232 -11.36 -5.43 9.66
N LEU A 233 -11.84 -6.03 8.57
CA LEU A 233 -11.88 -5.40 7.24
C LEU A 233 -12.69 -4.10 7.20
N ASP A 234 -13.81 -4.04 7.93
CA ASP A 234 -14.67 -2.87 8.04
C ASP A 234 -13.97 -1.71 8.77
N GLU A 235 -13.21 -2.02 9.82
CA GLU A 235 -12.39 -1.03 10.52
C GLU A 235 -11.25 -0.51 9.65
N ILE A 236 -10.55 -1.39 8.90
CA ILE A 236 -9.54 -0.96 7.93
C ILE A 236 -10.17 0.00 6.91
N GLN A 237 -11.30 -0.38 6.30
CA GLN A 237 -12.00 0.46 5.33
C GLN A 237 -12.37 1.83 5.91
N ARG A 238 -12.83 1.87 7.17
CA ARG A 238 -13.21 3.11 7.84
C ARG A 238 -11.99 4.04 7.98
N ILE A 239 -10.88 3.52 8.50
CA ILE A 239 -9.63 4.29 8.70
C ILE A 239 -9.10 4.80 7.37
N GLU A 240 -9.04 3.93 6.36
CA GLU A 240 -8.57 4.29 5.02
C GLU A 240 -9.40 5.40 4.37
N LYS A 241 -10.74 5.36 4.50
CA LYS A 241 -11.62 6.41 4.01
C LYS A 241 -11.49 7.72 4.78
N GLU A 242 -11.12 7.67 6.05
CA GLU A 242 -10.83 8.87 6.83
C GLU A 242 -9.51 9.50 6.37
N LEU A 243 -8.46 8.68 6.17
CA LEU A 243 -7.18 9.13 5.63
C LEU A 243 -7.29 9.71 4.23
N GLU A 244 -8.08 9.07 3.36
CA GLU A 244 -8.36 9.59 2.01
C GLU A 244 -9.03 10.95 2.04
N LYS A 245 -9.96 11.20 2.97
CA LYS A 245 -10.64 12.50 3.06
C LYS A 245 -9.74 13.60 3.63
N GLU A 246 -8.80 13.23 4.49
CA GLU A 246 -7.93 14.19 5.16
C GLU A 246 -6.68 14.52 4.32
N TYR A 247 -6.19 13.55 3.56
CA TYR A 247 -4.90 13.62 2.86
C TYR A 247 -4.97 13.20 1.38
N GLY A 248 -6.14 12.85 0.85
CA GLY A 248 -6.31 12.60 -0.57
C GLY A 248 -6.13 13.89 -1.37
N TYR A 249 -5.52 13.78 -2.55
CA TYR A 249 -5.51 14.88 -3.49
C TYR A 249 -6.92 15.07 -4.05
N ASP A 250 -7.49 16.24 -3.85
CA ASP A 250 -8.51 16.75 -4.76
C ASP A 250 -7.80 17.02 -6.09
N TYR A 251 -7.92 16.09 -7.04
CA TYR A 251 -7.71 16.43 -8.45
C TYR A 251 -8.87 17.37 -8.85
N GLU A 252 -8.73 18.67 -8.56
CA GLU A 252 -9.58 19.73 -9.15
C GLU A 252 -9.26 19.95 -10.63
#